data_AF-A0A2U1UNU7-F1
#
_entry.id   AF-A0A2U1UNU7-F1
#
_cell.length_a   1.000
_cell.length_b   1.000
_cell.length_c   1.000
_cell.angle_alpha   90.00
_cell.angle_beta   90.00
_cell.angle_gamma   90.00
#
_symmetry.space_group_name_H-M   'P 1'
#
loop_
_entity.id
_entity.type
_entity.pdbx_description
1 polymer ?
#
loop_
_entity_poly.entity_id
_entity_poly.type
_entity_poly.pdbx_seq_one_letter_code
_entity_poly.pdbx_strand_id
1 'polypeptide(L)'
;MDCYQREQTALLLRRWRQHRRLGDPRCACGARNSISDVAGVRVGHVTLAAGENQTGVTAIQPVADNLFTRPLPCGAAILNGFAKPVGLIQIAELGLLQTPILLSNTLAVGTLFTALARDAIARNPELGRALPTVNPLVLECNDGWLNDIQALAVTENMAREALDGATADFARGSVGAGRGMSCFGLKGGIGTASRLIPELDATLGVLVLANFGTLAALTLDGVRIGEAIAPLLPTLAPQRDAGSIIIIMATDAPLNARQLGRIAKRAGAGLGRLGSYWGHGSGDIAVAFSTCPAPRPPPDDALDPLLSAAADATEHAVLDALLSAQAVTGFRGHHRPALPQVLDRLVQDFLE
;
A
#
# COMPACT_ATOMS: atom_id res chain seq x y z
N MET A 1 -13.82 18.44 -23.23
CA MET A 1 -14.75 17.87 -22.23
C MET A 1 -16.19 18.09 -22.68
N ASP A 2 -16.98 17.03 -22.80
CA ASP A 2 -18.41 17.13 -23.15
C ASP A 2 -19.23 17.71 -21.97
N CYS A 3 -20.56 17.81 -22.13
CA CYS A 3 -21.45 18.35 -21.08
C CYS A 3 -21.51 17.44 -19.85
N TYR A 4 -21.60 16.13 -20.07
CA TYR A 4 -21.74 15.12 -19.02
C TYR A 4 -20.50 15.07 -18.11
N GLN A 5 -19.31 14.99 -18.70
CA GLN A 5 -18.05 14.98 -17.94
C GLN A 5 -17.82 16.29 -17.18
N ARG A 6 -18.30 17.43 -17.72
CA ARG A 6 -18.28 18.73 -17.01
C ARG A 6 -19.15 18.72 -15.76
N GLU A 7 -20.37 18.19 -15.85
CA GLU A 7 -21.27 18.08 -14.69
C GLU A 7 -20.72 17.13 -13.62
N GLN A 8 -20.21 15.96 -14.02
CA GLN A 8 -19.57 15.02 -13.10
C GLN A 8 -18.39 15.66 -12.35
N THR A 9 -17.52 16.37 -13.08
CA THR A 9 -16.39 17.11 -12.51
C THR A 9 -16.87 18.18 -11.53
N ALA A 10 -17.90 18.95 -11.89
CA ALA A 10 -18.44 19.97 -11.02
C ALA A 10 -19.01 19.39 -9.71
N LEU A 11 -19.70 18.24 -9.76
CA LEU A 11 -20.23 17.56 -8.58
C LEU A 11 -19.12 17.08 -7.64
N LEU A 12 -18.09 16.44 -8.19
CA LEU A 12 -16.91 16.00 -7.43
C LEU A 12 -16.25 17.18 -6.71
N LEU A 13 -16.01 18.28 -7.42
CA LEU A 13 -15.35 19.47 -6.88
C LEU A 13 -16.19 20.19 -5.83
N ARG A 14 -17.53 20.24 -5.99
CA ARG A 14 -18.43 20.77 -4.95
C ARG A 14 -18.37 19.94 -3.68
N ARG A 15 -18.35 18.59 -3.80
CA ARG A 15 -18.18 17.67 -2.68
C ARG A 15 -16.83 17.91 -1.98
N TRP A 16 -15.75 18.02 -2.75
CA TRP A 16 -14.42 18.32 -2.21
C TRP A 16 -14.40 19.64 -1.44
N ARG A 17 -14.93 20.73 -2.03
CA ARG A 17 -15.01 22.05 -1.41
C ARG A 17 -15.78 22.03 -0.08
N GLN A 18 -16.89 21.30 -0.02
CA GLN A 18 -17.76 21.26 1.16
C GLN A 18 -17.26 20.32 2.27
N HIS A 19 -16.72 19.16 1.91
CA HIS A 19 -16.47 18.07 2.86
C HIS A 19 -15.01 17.67 3.00
N ARG A 20 -14.12 18.09 2.09
CA ARG A 20 -12.70 17.66 2.04
C ARG A 20 -12.56 16.13 2.02
N ARG A 21 -13.50 15.43 1.39
CA ARG A 21 -13.59 13.97 1.36
C ARG A 21 -13.90 13.48 -0.05
N LEU A 22 -13.27 12.37 -0.41
CA LEU A 22 -13.52 11.55 -1.58
C LEU A 22 -13.68 10.10 -1.13
N GLY A 23 -14.33 9.29 -1.95
CA GLY A 23 -14.70 7.92 -1.59
C GLY A 23 -15.97 7.90 -0.76
N ASP A 24 -16.82 6.91 -1.02
CA ASP A 24 -17.86 6.49 -0.09
C ASP A 24 -17.73 4.97 0.10
N PRO A 25 -17.27 4.51 1.28
CA PRO A 25 -17.10 3.09 1.56
C PRO A 25 -18.37 2.30 1.29
N ARG A 26 -18.28 1.22 0.52
CA ARG A 26 -19.44 0.32 0.28
C ARG A 26 -19.74 -0.57 1.48
N CYS A 27 -18.77 -0.77 2.35
CA CYS A 27 -18.89 -1.55 3.57
C CYS A 27 -18.56 -0.69 4.80
N ALA A 28 -19.11 -1.04 5.96
CA ALA A 28 -18.82 -0.35 7.20
C ALA A 28 -17.31 -0.39 7.52
N CYS A 29 -16.75 0.73 7.98
CA CYS A 29 -15.33 0.85 8.32
C CYS A 29 -15.08 0.48 9.79
N GLY A 30 -13.86 0.02 10.10
CA GLY A 30 -13.38 -0.04 11.47
C GLY A 30 -13.17 1.36 12.06
N ALA A 31 -12.95 1.43 13.37
CA ALA A 31 -12.90 2.69 14.11
C ALA A 31 -11.81 3.66 13.59
N ARG A 32 -10.67 3.15 13.14
CA ARG A 32 -9.57 3.95 12.58
C ARG A 32 -9.61 4.03 11.06
N ASN A 33 -10.47 3.22 10.40
CA ASN A 33 -10.41 2.94 8.98
C ASN A 33 -8.96 2.65 8.54
N SER A 34 -8.29 1.73 9.24
CA SER A 34 -6.86 1.45 9.09
C SER A 34 -6.56 -0.04 9.22
N ILE A 35 -5.47 -0.52 8.63
CA ILE A 35 -5.02 -1.91 8.75
C ILE A 35 -4.92 -2.38 10.21
N SER A 36 -4.61 -1.44 11.12
CA SER A 36 -4.53 -1.64 12.57
C SER A 36 -5.89 -1.74 13.30
N ASP A 37 -7.01 -1.69 12.57
CA ASP A 37 -8.30 -2.14 13.11
C ASP A 37 -8.34 -3.67 13.25
N VAL A 38 -7.49 -4.41 12.52
CA VAL A 38 -7.25 -5.82 12.79
C VAL A 38 -6.39 -5.93 14.05
N ALA A 39 -6.93 -6.56 15.09
CA ALA A 39 -6.33 -6.55 16.42
C ALA A 39 -4.86 -7.01 16.41
N GLY A 40 -4.00 -6.18 17.01
CA GLY A 40 -2.57 -6.45 17.17
C GLY A 40 -1.70 -6.19 15.95
N VAL A 41 -2.27 -5.83 14.80
CA VAL A 41 -1.48 -5.37 13.63
C VAL A 41 -1.00 -3.94 13.86
N ARG A 42 0.31 -3.73 13.75
CA ARG A 42 0.97 -2.44 13.96
C ARG A 42 1.81 -2.06 12.75
N VAL A 43 2.03 -0.77 12.54
CA VAL A 43 2.83 -0.23 11.45
C VAL A 43 3.82 0.77 11.99
N GLY A 44 5.06 0.72 11.52
CA GLY A 44 6.11 1.66 11.88
C GLY A 44 6.84 2.20 10.66
N HIS A 45 7.42 3.38 10.79
CA HIS A 45 8.07 4.09 9.70
C HIS A 45 9.39 4.69 10.13
N VAL A 46 10.36 4.65 9.21
CA VAL A 46 11.51 5.57 9.22
C VAL A 46 11.53 6.32 7.90
N THR A 47 11.49 7.65 7.97
CA THR A 47 11.44 8.52 6.80
C THR A 47 12.77 9.24 6.63
N LEU A 48 13.44 9.04 5.50
CA LEU A 48 14.61 9.81 5.10
C LEU A 48 14.18 10.92 4.13
N ALA A 49 14.25 12.16 4.60
CA ALA A 49 13.87 13.36 3.86
C ALA A 49 15.01 14.38 3.85
N ALA A 50 16.13 14.03 3.20
CA ALA A 50 17.37 14.80 3.25
C ALA A 50 17.90 15.10 1.84
N GLY A 51 17.68 16.32 1.36
CA GLY A 51 18.13 16.76 0.03
C GLY A 51 17.55 15.88 -1.08
N GLU A 52 18.42 15.20 -1.82
CA GLU A 52 18.01 14.29 -2.90
C GLU A 52 17.58 12.89 -2.40
N ASN A 53 17.86 12.56 -1.13
CA ASN A 53 17.42 11.31 -0.52
C ASN A 53 16.00 11.47 0.03
N GLN A 54 15.04 10.89 -0.67
CA GLN A 54 13.60 10.97 -0.37
C GLN A 54 13.01 9.57 -0.33
N THR A 55 13.39 8.78 0.68
CA THR A 55 13.04 7.36 0.79
C THR A 55 12.75 6.98 2.24
N GLY A 56 12.66 5.69 2.54
CA GLY A 56 12.45 5.23 3.89
C GLY A 56 12.04 3.77 3.97
N VAL A 57 11.70 3.32 5.18
CA VAL A 57 11.23 1.97 5.45
C VAL A 57 9.87 2.04 6.12
N THR A 58 8.98 1.13 5.73
CA THR A 58 7.73 0.86 6.44
C THR A 58 7.73 -0.58 6.90
N ALA A 59 7.47 -0.82 8.18
CA ALA A 59 7.31 -2.14 8.74
C ALA A 59 5.85 -2.41 9.07
N ILE A 60 5.35 -3.61 8.74
CA ILE A 60 4.04 -4.11 9.16
C ILE A 60 4.29 -5.31 10.08
N GLN A 61 3.88 -5.16 11.33
CA GLN A 61 4.11 -6.11 12.41
C GLN A 61 2.78 -6.78 12.81
N PRO A 62 2.58 -8.07 12.48
CA PRO A 62 1.47 -8.86 12.99
C PRO A 62 1.56 -9.11 14.51
N VAL A 63 0.45 -9.60 15.09
CA VAL A 63 0.25 -9.82 16.54
C VAL A 63 1.08 -10.95 17.18
N ALA A 64 1.89 -11.69 16.43
CA ALA A 64 2.58 -12.87 16.97
C ALA A 64 3.90 -12.53 17.67
N ASP A 65 4.10 -13.09 18.87
CA ASP A 65 5.35 -12.95 19.65
C ASP A 65 6.60 -13.37 18.85
N ASN A 66 6.48 -14.48 18.12
CA ASN A 66 7.53 -15.02 17.26
C ASN A 66 6.94 -15.75 16.04
N LEU A 67 6.89 -15.03 14.91
CA LEU A 67 6.33 -15.51 13.63
C LEU A 67 7.07 -16.71 13.04
N PHE A 68 8.34 -16.94 13.39
CA PHE A 68 9.06 -18.11 12.90
C PHE A 68 8.51 -19.40 13.52
N THR A 69 8.27 -19.39 14.83
CA THR A 69 7.74 -20.54 15.57
C THR A 69 6.21 -20.65 15.53
N ARG A 70 5.51 -19.53 15.33
CA ARG A 70 4.06 -19.44 15.21
C ARG A 70 3.71 -18.65 13.95
N PRO A 71 3.94 -19.22 12.76
CA PRO A 71 3.66 -18.53 11.51
C PRO A 71 2.17 -18.32 11.32
N LEU A 72 1.84 -17.29 10.53
CA LEU A 72 0.47 -16.94 10.21
C LEU A 72 0.09 -17.41 8.80
N PRO A 73 -1.15 -17.86 8.56
CA PRO A 73 -1.63 -18.13 7.21
C PRO A 73 -1.44 -16.91 6.31
N CYS A 74 -0.88 -17.12 5.14
CA CYS A 74 -0.54 -16.07 4.20
C CYS A 74 -0.73 -16.52 2.75
N GLY A 75 -1.27 -15.64 1.91
CA GLY A 75 -1.38 -15.84 0.47
C GLY A 75 -1.03 -14.55 -0.27
N ALA A 76 -0.73 -14.65 -1.56
CA ALA A 76 -0.39 -13.50 -2.38
C ALA A 76 -1.02 -13.60 -3.78
N ALA A 77 -1.14 -12.46 -4.44
CA ALA A 77 -1.52 -12.34 -5.84
C ALA A 77 -0.56 -11.38 -6.55
N ILE A 78 0.11 -11.88 -7.58
CA ILE A 78 0.90 -11.08 -8.50
C ILE A 78 -0.04 -10.65 -9.62
N LEU A 79 -0.35 -9.35 -9.68
CA LEU A 79 -1.22 -8.77 -10.70
C LEU A 79 -0.40 -8.40 -11.94
N ASN A 80 0.75 -7.75 -11.73
CA ASN A 80 1.79 -7.60 -12.73
C ASN A 80 3.19 -7.76 -12.10
N GLY A 81 4.06 -8.52 -12.77
CA GLY A 81 5.30 -9.05 -12.19
C GLY A 81 6.54 -8.17 -12.35
N PHE A 82 6.43 -6.90 -12.71
CA PHE A 82 7.61 -6.01 -12.89
C PHE A 82 8.25 -5.57 -11.54
N ALA A 83 8.14 -6.39 -10.50
CA ALA A 83 8.57 -6.11 -9.13
C ALA A 83 9.73 -7.03 -8.70
N LYS A 84 10.42 -6.66 -7.63
CA LYS A 84 11.57 -7.41 -7.06
C LYS A 84 11.27 -7.88 -5.63
N PRO A 85 10.15 -8.60 -5.39
CA PRO A 85 9.80 -9.06 -4.05
C PRO A 85 10.74 -10.19 -3.59
N VAL A 86 10.89 -10.35 -2.28
CA VAL A 86 11.52 -11.53 -1.67
C VAL A 86 10.53 -12.22 -0.73
N GLY A 87 10.54 -13.55 -0.78
CA GLY A 87 9.78 -14.43 0.12
C GLY A 87 8.48 -15.01 -0.44
N LEU A 88 8.01 -14.52 -1.60
CA LEU A 88 6.73 -14.98 -2.18
C LEU A 88 6.73 -16.44 -2.62
N ILE A 89 7.88 -17.00 -3.04
CA ILE A 89 7.97 -18.40 -3.48
C ILE A 89 7.61 -19.36 -2.35
N GLN A 90 8.18 -19.18 -1.15
CA GLN A 90 7.87 -20.04 -0.01
C GLN A 90 6.48 -19.74 0.58
N ILE A 91 5.96 -18.51 0.44
CA ILE A 91 4.55 -18.22 0.76
C ILE A 91 3.62 -19.00 -0.17
N ALA A 92 3.93 -19.11 -1.47
CA ALA A 92 3.13 -19.89 -2.41
C ALA A 92 3.16 -21.40 -2.09
N GLU A 93 4.31 -21.91 -1.66
CA GLU A 93 4.50 -23.32 -1.32
C GLU A 93 3.86 -23.71 0.03
N LEU A 94 4.16 -22.94 1.08
CA LEU A 94 3.80 -23.30 2.45
C LEU A 94 2.55 -22.56 2.96
N GLY A 95 2.20 -21.42 2.35
CA GLY A 95 1.05 -20.64 2.78
C GLY A 95 1.24 -19.92 4.11
N LEU A 96 2.48 -19.58 4.47
CA LEU A 96 2.86 -19.11 5.81
C LEU A 96 3.71 -17.84 5.79
N LEU A 97 3.38 -16.88 6.65
CA LEU A 97 4.16 -15.70 6.97
C LEU A 97 5.00 -15.96 8.24
N GLN A 98 6.33 -15.90 8.10
CA GLN A 98 7.30 -16.24 9.16
C GLN A 98 8.07 -15.03 9.71
N THR A 99 7.84 -13.85 9.16
CA THR A 99 8.52 -12.60 9.54
C THR A 99 7.55 -11.43 9.48
N PRO A 100 7.86 -10.31 10.15
CA PRO A 100 7.23 -9.03 9.84
C PRO A 100 7.45 -8.68 8.36
N ILE A 101 6.63 -7.78 7.83
CA ILE A 101 6.72 -7.36 6.43
C ILE A 101 7.46 -6.04 6.37
N LEU A 102 8.51 -5.94 5.56
CA LEU A 102 9.19 -4.67 5.29
C LEU A 102 8.94 -4.19 3.87
N LEU A 103 8.68 -2.89 3.74
CA LEU A 103 8.53 -2.17 2.48
C LEU A 103 9.62 -1.10 2.38
N SER A 104 10.19 -0.91 1.20
CA SER A 104 11.08 0.23 0.88
C SER A 104 11.18 0.43 -0.64
N ASN A 105 12.29 1.02 -1.10
CA ASN A 105 12.61 1.19 -2.50
C ASN A 105 13.20 -0.09 -3.13
N THR A 106 13.17 -0.16 -4.46
CA THR A 106 13.60 -1.34 -5.24
C THR A 106 15.00 -1.82 -4.92
N LEU A 107 15.95 -0.91 -4.75
CA LEU A 107 17.37 -1.28 -4.55
C LEU A 107 17.69 -1.57 -3.07
N ALA A 108 16.74 -1.34 -2.16
CA ALA A 108 16.88 -1.64 -0.73
C ALA A 108 16.44 -3.06 -0.35
N VAL A 109 15.89 -3.85 -1.27
CA VAL A 109 15.34 -5.19 -0.99
C VAL A 109 16.35 -6.11 -0.29
N GLY A 110 17.60 -6.13 -0.75
CA GLY A 110 18.66 -6.94 -0.13
C GLY A 110 19.01 -6.49 1.30
N THR A 111 19.01 -5.18 1.55
CA THR A 111 19.21 -4.60 2.89
C THR A 111 18.10 -5.04 3.84
N LEU A 112 16.84 -4.93 3.41
CA LEU A 112 15.68 -5.32 4.23
C LEU A 112 15.64 -6.82 4.48
N PHE A 113 15.99 -7.65 3.49
CA PHE A 113 16.11 -9.09 3.67
C PHE A 113 17.10 -9.43 4.77
N THR A 114 18.28 -8.80 4.75
CA THR A 114 19.33 -9.00 5.74
C THR A 114 18.86 -8.56 7.13
N ALA A 115 18.18 -7.41 7.22
CA ALA A 115 17.63 -6.91 8.49
C ALA A 115 16.62 -7.89 9.12
N LEU A 116 15.67 -8.41 8.34
CA LEU A 116 14.69 -9.40 8.81
C LEU A 116 15.34 -10.74 9.18
N ALA A 117 16.32 -11.20 8.40
CA ALA A 117 17.06 -12.41 8.74
C ALA A 117 17.79 -12.25 10.08
N ARG A 118 18.41 -11.09 10.34
CA ARG A 118 19.05 -10.78 11.62
C ARG A 118 18.07 -10.68 12.79
N ASP A 119 16.92 -10.05 12.60
CA ASP A 119 15.86 -10.02 13.64
C ASP A 119 15.39 -11.45 13.98
N ALA A 120 15.15 -12.28 12.96
CA ALA A 120 14.76 -13.67 13.16
C ALA A 120 15.84 -14.49 13.88
N ILE A 121 17.13 -14.32 13.54
CA ILE A 121 18.26 -14.98 14.22
C ILE A 121 18.38 -14.51 15.67
N ALA A 122 18.20 -13.22 15.95
CA ALA A 122 18.27 -12.70 17.31
C ALA A 122 17.19 -13.31 18.23
N ARG A 123 16.00 -13.56 17.68
CA ARG A 123 14.90 -14.24 18.38
C ARG A 123 15.03 -15.77 18.39
N ASN A 124 15.75 -16.33 17.43
CA ASN A 124 15.90 -17.78 17.21
C ASN A 124 17.36 -18.13 16.87
N PRO A 125 18.28 -18.18 17.86
CA PRO A 125 19.71 -18.41 17.60
C PRO A 125 20.05 -19.74 16.92
N GLU A 126 19.11 -20.69 16.92
CA GLU A 126 19.25 -22.01 16.28
C GLU A 126 18.98 -22.01 14.77
N LEU A 127 18.42 -20.92 14.22
CA LEU A 127 18.09 -20.76 12.81
C LEU A 127 19.32 -20.91 11.91
N GLY A 128 19.21 -21.77 10.89
CA GLY A 128 20.32 -22.09 9.98
C GLY A 128 21.44 -22.92 10.63
N ARG A 129 21.21 -23.40 11.86
CA ARG A 129 22.09 -24.32 12.59
C ARG A 129 21.34 -25.61 12.87
N ALA A 130 20.55 -25.64 13.93
CA ALA A 130 19.71 -26.79 14.30
C ALA A 130 18.28 -26.68 13.73
N LEU A 131 17.83 -25.47 13.41
CA LEU A 131 16.54 -25.20 12.76
C LEU A 131 16.74 -24.77 11.29
N PRO A 132 15.71 -24.93 10.43
CA PRO A 132 15.73 -24.40 9.07
C PRO A 132 16.02 -22.90 9.00
N THR A 133 16.33 -22.40 7.80
CA THR A 133 16.42 -20.97 7.54
C THR A 133 15.04 -20.29 7.59
N VAL A 134 15.02 -18.97 7.70
CA VAL A 134 13.79 -18.17 7.68
C VAL A 134 13.48 -17.68 6.26
N ASN A 135 12.20 -17.40 6.01
CA ASN A 135 11.72 -16.72 4.81
C ASN A 135 11.30 -15.27 5.12
N PRO A 136 12.20 -14.28 4.97
CA PRO A 136 11.86 -12.86 5.04
C PRO A 136 10.89 -12.44 3.95
N LEU A 137 9.84 -11.69 4.30
CA LEU A 137 8.95 -11.07 3.34
C LEU A 137 9.30 -9.58 3.16
N VAL A 138 9.80 -9.24 1.97
CA VAL A 138 10.17 -7.87 1.59
C VAL A 138 9.52 -7.54 0.25
N LEU A 139 8.89 -6.38 0.17
CA LEU A 139 8.32 -5.85 -1.07
C LEU A 139 8.75 -4.40 -1.29
N GLU A 140 8.58 -3.89 -2.50
CA GLU A 140 9.18 -2.62 -2.90
C GLU A 140 8.35 -1.85 -3.93
N CYS A 141 8.65 -0.56 -4.05
CA CYS A 141 8.28 0.27 -5.19
C CYS A 141 9.49 1.12 -5.61
N ASN A 142 9.54 1.56 -6.87
CA ASN A 142 10.63 2.40 -7.34
C ASN A 142 10.38 3.89 -7.07
N ASP A 143 11.17 4.51 -6.19
CA ASP A 143 11.10 5.94 -5.86
C ASP A 143 12.10 6.83 -6.62
N GLY A 144 12.82 6.29 -7.61
CA GLY A 144 13.92 6.96 -8.32
C GLY A 144 13.56 8.26 -9.05
N TRP A 145 12.28 8.62 -9.13
CA TRP A 145 11.86 9.93 -9.62
C TRP A 145 12.15 11.05 -8.61
N LEU A 146 11.88 10.82 -7.32
CA LEU A 146 12.07 11.79 -6.24
C LEU A 146 13.30 11.48 -5.36
N ASN A 147 13.79 10.25 -5.40
CA ASN A 147 14.89 9.78 -4.58
C ASN A 147 16.14 9.52 -5.44
N ASP A 148 17.33 9.86 -4.94
CA ASP A 148 18.56 9.27 -5.45
C ASP A 148 18.64 7.80 -5.03
N ILE A 149 17.94 6.94 -5.78
CA ILE A 149 17.86 5.51 -5.48
C ILE A 149 19.24 4.83 -5.59
N GLN A 150 20.19 5.42 -6.34
CA GLN A 150 21.55 4.89 -6.48
C GLN A 150 22.45 5.23 -5.30
N ALA A 151 22.08 6.20 -4.46
CA ALA A 151 22.78 6.45 -3.20
C ALA A 151 22.67 5.29 -2.21
N LEU A 152 21.72 4.35 -2.43
CA LEU A 152 21.49 3.18 -1.56
C LEU A 152 21.35 3.57 -0.08
N ALA A 153 20.68 4.69 0.20
CA ALA A 153 20.68 5.34 1.51
C ALA A 153 19.90 4.58 2.60
N VAL A 154 19.15 3.54 2.26
CA VAL A 154 18.41 2.72 3.23
C VAL A 154 19.35 1.77 3.93
N THR A 155 19.31 1.75 5.27
CA THR A 155 20.18 0.91 6.12
C THR A 155 19.41 -0.13 6.91
N GLU A 156 20.09 -1.18 7.40
CA GLU A 156 19.50 -2.16 8.32
C GLU A 156 19.00 -1.51 9.62
N ASN A 157 19.64 -0.43 10.07
CA ASN A 157 19.22 0.30 11.27
C ASN A 157 17.87 0.99 11.08
N MET A 158 17.63 1.60 9.92
CA MET A 158 16.31 2.17 9.58
C MET A 158 15.21 1.09 9.57
N ALA A 159 15.54 -0.11 9.09
CA ALA A 159 14.60 -1.24 9.12
C ALA A 159 14.26 -1.67 10.55
N ARG A 160 15.28 -1.73 11.43
CA ARG A 160 15.09 -2.04 12.85
C ARG A 160 14.26 -0.98 13.57
N GLU A 161 14.60 0.28 13.40
CA GLU A 161 13.85 1.40 13.97
C GLU A 161 12.39 1.41 13.51
N ALA A 162 12.12 1.07 12.25
CA ALA A 162 10.75 0.94 11.75
C ALA A 162 9.98 -0.22 12.42
N LEU A 163 10.64 -1.36 12.69
CA LEU A 163 10.05 -2.48 13.42
C LEU A 163 9.77 -2.12 14.88
N ASP A 164 10.74 -1.50 15.55
CA ASP A 164 10.65 -1.15 16.97
C ASP A 164 9.62 -0.03 17.22
N GLY A 165 9.49 0.90 16.27
CA GLY A 165 8.55 2.01 16.32
C GLY A 165 7.12 1.67 15.88
N ALA A 166 6.79 0.40 15.63
CA ALA A 166 5.49 0.01 15.10
C ALA A 166 4.35 0.18 16.12
N THR A 167 3.33 0.97 15.74
CA THR A 167 2.16 1.31 16.56
C THR A 167 0.85 1.11 15.80
N ALA A 168 -0.28 1.12 16.51
CA ALA A 168 -1.61 1.00 15.89
C ALA A 168 -2.08 2.32 15.24
N ASP A 169 -1.60 3.45 15.74
CA ASP A 169 -1.75 4.77 15.13
C ASP A 169 -0.44 5.13 14.44
N PHE A 170 -0.48 5.44 13.15
CA PHE A 170 0.70 5.66 12.33
C PHE A 170 0.43 6.70 11.24
N ALA A 171 1.49 7.42 10.84
CA ALA A 171 1.41 8.45 9.82
C ALA A 171 1.15 7.88 8.43
N ARG A 172 0.53 8.67 7.56
CA ARG A 172 0.12 8.28 6.19
C ARG A 172 0.66 9.29 5.17
N GLY A 173 0.52 8.99 3.90
CA GLY A 173 1.02 9.80 2.80
C GLY A 173 2.54 9.67 2.62
N SER A 174 3.25 10.79 2.67
CA SER A 174 4.65 10.89 2.23
C SER A 174 5.67 10.54 3.33
N VAL A 175 5.50 9.36 3.93
CA VAL A 175 6.29 8.84 5.06
C VAL A 175 6.79 7.42 4.79
N GLY A 176 7.81 6.98 5.53
CA GLY A 176 8.37 5.64 5.43
C GLY A 176 8.79 5.30 4.00
N ALA A 177 8.46 4.09 3.56
CA ALA A 177 8.64 3.66 2.17
C ALA A 177 7.90 4.56 1.17
N GLY A 178 6.84 5.25 1.58
CA GLY A 178 6.03 6.12 0.72
C GLY A 178 6.66 7.49 0.41
N ARG A 179 7.79 7.82 1.04
CA ARG A 179 8.39 9.17 0.97
C ARG A 179 8.63 9.64 -0.47
N GLY A 180 9.29 8.83 -1.29
CA GLY A 180 9.64 9.18 -2.68
C GLY A 180 8.66 8.69 -3.75
N MET A 181 7.50 8.14 -3.35
CA MET A 181 6.57 7.54 -4.29
C MET A 181 5.72 8.58 -5.07
N SER A 182 5.40 8.26 -6.32
CA SER A 182 4.56 9.04 -7.24
C SER A 182 3.38 8.22 -7.74
N CYS A 183 2.16 8.72 -7.61
CA CYS A 183 0.96 8.01 -8.03
C CYS A 183 0.09 8.91 -8.93
N PHE A 184 -0.25 8.41 -10.12
CA PHE A 184 -0.95 9.15 -11.18
C PHE A 184 -0.27 10.48 -11.57
N GLY A 185 1.06 10.55 -11.50
CA GLY A 185 1.82 11.78 -11.73
C GLY A 185 1.77 12.79 -10.58
N LEU A 186 0.98 12.51 -9.54
CA LEU A 186 0.92 13.29 -8.30
C LEU A 186 1.76 12.60 -7.21
N LYS A 187 1.79 13.19 -6.02
CA LYS A 187 2.45 12.55 -4.89
C LYS A 187 1.64 11.33 -4.42
N GLY A 188 2.31 10.17 -4.35
CA GLY A 188 1.78 8.94 -3.75
C GLY A 188 2.30 8.71 -2.33
N GLY A 189 2.29 7.46 -1.88
CA GLY A 189 2.87 7.07 -0.59
C GLY A 189 2.09 5.99 0.15
N ILE A 190 2.11 6.05 1.48
CA ILE A 190 1.40 5.11 2.36
C ILE A 190 -0.06 5.52 2.47
N GLY A 191 -0.98 4.58 2.32
CA GLY A 191 -2.39 4.80 2.66
C GLY A 191 -3.02 3.55 3.24
N THR A 192 -4.15 3.71 3.90
CA THR A 192 -4.80 2.60 4.60
C THR A 192 -6.31 2.73 4.64
N ALA A 193 -6.98 1.59 4.80
CA ALA A 193 -8.43 1.49 4.98
C ALA A 193 -8.76 0.21 5.76
N SER A 194 -9.96 0.10 6.30
CA SER A 194 -10.46 -1.16 6.87
C SER A 194 -11.96 -1.33 6.67
N ARG A 195 -12.44 -2.57 6.69
CA ARG A 195 -13.86 -2.91 6.63
C ARG A 195 -14.22 -3.96 7.68
N LEU A 196 -15.38 -3.78 8.28
CA LEU A 196 -16.01 -4.77 9.13
C LEU A 196 -16.74 -5.79 8.27
N ILE A 197 -16.68 -7.06 8.68
CA ILE A 197 -17.31 -8.21 8.03
C ILE A 197 -18.21 -8.91 9.05
N PRO A 198 -19.41 -8.39 9.32
CA PRO A 198 -20.30 -8.94 10.34
C PRO A 198 -20.65 -10.42 10.12
N GLU A 199 -20.72 -10.87 8.87
CA GLU A 199 -21.05 -12.25 8.50
C GLU A 199 -20.01 -13.27 8.98
N LEU A 200 -18.77 -12.82 9.22
CA LEU A 200 -17.67 -13.65 9.69
C LEU A 200 -17.15 -13.21 11.07
N ASP A 201 -17.81 -12.24 11.72
CA ASP A 201 -17.34 -11.59 12.94
C ASP A 201 -15.86 -11.17 12.84
N ALA A 202 -15.53 -10.52 11.73
CA ALA A 202 -14.15 -10.25 11.36
C ALA A 202 -13.96 -8.82 10.83
N THR A 203 -12.70 -8.42 10.75
CA THR A 203 -12.21 -7.18 10.17
C THR A 203 -11.23 -7.49 9.04
N LEU A 204 -11.29 -6.72 7.96
CA LEU A 204 -10.30 -6.69 6.90
C LEU A 204 -9.62 -5.32 6.91
N GLY A 205 -8.31 -5.30 7.15
CA GLY A 205 -7.46 -4.13 7.08
C GLY A 205 -6.63 -4.13 5.80
N VAL A 206 -6.40 -2.96 5.21
CA VAL A 206 -5.56 -2.79 4.01
C VAL A 206 -4.58 -1.64 4.20
N LEU A 207 -3.32 -1.86 3.83
CA LEU A 207 -2.28 -0.84 3.69
C LEU A 207 -1.71 -0.90 2.28
N VAL A 208 -1.48 0.26 1.67
CA VAL A 208 -0.87 0.35 0.33
C VAL A 208 0.39 1.20 0.35
N LEU A 209 1.33 0.86 -0.54
CA LEU A 209 2.42 1.70 -0.98
C LEU A 209 2.11 2.12 -2.43
N ALA A 210 1.48 3.28 -2.61
CA ALA A 210 0.96 3.73 -3.90
C ALA A 210 2.03 4.47 -4.72
N ASN A 211 2.45 3.87 -5.83
CA ASN A 211 3.46 4.42 -6.75
C ASN A 211 3.12 4.17 -8.24
N PHE A 212 1.84 4.10 -8.64
CA PHE A 212 1.43 3.62 -9.96
C PHE A 212 0.58 4.63 -10.73
N GLY A 213 0.29 4.36 -12.01
CA GLY A 213 -0.71 5.05 -12.81
C GLY A 213 -0.21 6.35 -13.46
N THR A 214 -1.00 6.83 -14.43
CA THR A 214 -0.76 8.09 -15.15
C THR A 214 -1.86 9.09 -14.85
N LEU A 215 -1.54 10.38 -14.89
CA LEU A 215 -2.55 11.42 -14.59
C LEU A 215 -3.82 11.27 -15.45
N ALA A 216 -3.67 10.95 -16.74
CA ALA A 216 -4.79 10.80 -17.67
C ALA A 216 -5.75 9.64 -17.31
N ALA A 217 -5.26 8.64 -16.57
CA ALA A 217 -6.06 7.51 -16.11
C ALA A 217 -6.77 7.77 -14.77
N LEU A 218 -6.34 8.78 -14.01
CA LEU A 218 -6.84 9.04 -12.66
C LEU A 218 -8.36 9.20 -12.65
N THR A 219 -9.00 8.30 -11.92
CA THR A 219 -10.44 8.30 -11.68
C THR A 219 -10.70 8.44 -10.19
N LEU A 220 -11.52 9.43 -9.80
CA LEU A 220 -11.91 9.71 -8.42
C LEU A 220 -13.44 9.67 -8.33
N ASP A 221 -14.01 8.83 -7.47
CA ASP A 221 -15.47 8.62 -7.35
C ASP A 221 -16.16 8.39 -8.73
N GLY A 222 -15.50 7.64 -9.62
CA GLY A 222 -16.00 7.38 -10.98
C GLY A 222 -15.81 8.52 -11.99
N VAL A 223 -15.24 9.65 -11.58
CA VAL A 223 -14.95 10.80 -12.45
C VAL A 223 -13.51 10.75 -12.96
N ARG A 224 -13.32 10.70 -14.28
CA ARG A 224 -12.01 10.79 -14.94
C ARG A 224 -11.46 12.21 -14.81
N ILE A 225 -10.82 12.51 -13.69
CA ILE A 225 -10.42 13.86 -13.31
C ILE A 225 -9.08 14.31 -13.94
N GLY A 226 -8.30 13.36 -14.48
CA GLY A 226 -6.99 13.62 -15.06
C GLY A 226 -6.95 14.74 -16.11
N GLU A 227 -7.94 14.77 -17.01
CA GLU A 227 -8.05 15.78 -18.06
C GLU A 227 -8.31 17.19 -17.51
N ALA A 228 -9.03 17.30 -16.39
CA ALA A 228 -9.29 18.58 -15.73
C ALA A 228 -8.07 19.08 -14.94
N ILE A 229 -7.26 18.16 -14.40
CA ILE A 229 -6.05 18.50 -13.64
C ILE A 229 -4.89 18.91 -14.56
N ALA A 230 -4.74 18.26 -15.73
CA ALA A 230 -3.56 18.43 -16.58
C ALA A 230 -3.23 19.91 -16.93
N PRO A 231 -4.20 20.79 -17.25
CA PRO A 231 -3.92 22.20 -17.53
C PRO A 231 -3.34 22.98 -16.35
N LEU A 232 -3.62 22.57 -15.11
CA LEU A 232 -3.10 23.22 -13.89
C LEU A 232 -1.62 22.91 -13.65
N LEU A 233 -1.10 21.86 -14.29
CA LEU A 233 0.22 21.32 -14.06
C LEU A 233 1.03 21.26 -15.38
N PRO A 234 1.19 22.38 -16.12
CA PRO A 234 1.79 22.37 -17.46
C PRO A 234 3.27 21.97 -17.46
N THR A 235 3.95 22.10 -16.33
CA THR A 235 5.36 21.73 -16.15
C THR A 235 5.55 20.35 -15.54
N LEU A 236 4.47 19.62 -15.25
CA LEU A 236 4.55 18.29 -14.66
C LEU A 236 5.12 17.31 -15.68
N ALA A 237 6.30 16.76 -15.38
CA ALA A 237 6.87 15.70 -16.19
C ALA A 237 5.91 14.50 -16.23
N PRO A 238 5.59 13.99 -17.44
CA PRO A 238 4.70 12.86 -17.59
C PRO A 238 5.23 11.65 -16.81
N GLN A 239 4.40 11.07 -15.95
CA GLN A 239 4.64 9.75 -15.40
C GLN A 239 4.25 8.72 -16.46
N ARG A 240 5.20 7.87 -16.87
CA ARG A 240 4.88 6.62 -17.58
C ARG A 240 4.31 5.63 -16.57
N ASP A 241 3.43 4.74 -17.02
CA ASP A 241 2.92 3.65 -16.17
C ASP A 241 3.95 2.52 -16.04
N ALA A 242 5.08 2.89 -15.42
CA ALA A 242 6.18 2.03 -15.01
C ALA A 242 6.40 2.17 -13.48
N GLY A 243 5.29 2.43 -12.78
CA GLY A 243 5.24 2.61 -11.34
C GLY A 243 5.26 1.27 -10.60
N SER A 244 4.72 1.22 -9.38
CA SER A 244 4.44 -0.03 -8.66
C SER A 244 3.33 0.21 -7.64
N ILE A 245 2.67 -0.83 -7.18
CA ILE A 245 1.89 -0.77 -5.95
C ILE A 245 2.01 -2.07 -5.16
N ILE A 246 2.32 -1.93 -3.88
CA ILE A 246 2.23 -3.02 -2.92
C ILE A 246 0.96 -2.84 -2.09
N ILE A 247 0.15 -3.89 -2.00
CA ILE A 247 -1.05 -3.95 -1.15
C ILE A 247 -0.84 -5.03 -0.10
N ILE A 248 -0.91 -4.66 1.17
CA ILE A 248 -0.88 -5.58 2.31
C ILE A 248 -2.28 -5.62 2.91
N MET A 249 -2.82 -6.83 3.06
CA MET A 249 -4.12 -7.08 3.67
C MET A 249 -3.93 -7.92 4.93
N ALA A 250 -4.59 -7.51 6.01
CA ALA A 250 -4.66 -8.27 7.25
C ALA A 250 -6.12 -8.58 7.54
N THR A 251 -6.39 -9.74 8.13
CA THR A 251 -7.73 -10.06 8.66
C THR A 251 -7.62 -10.93 9.90
N ASP A 252 -8.61 -10.89 10.78
CA ASP A 252 -8.80 -11.84 11.88
C ASP A 252 -9.74 -13.00 11.51
N ALA A 253 -10.31 -12.99 10.29
CA ALA A 253 -11.08 -14.11 9.77
C ALA A 253 -10.22 -15.40 9.70
N PRO A 254 -10.77 -16.59 10.03
CA PRO A 254 -10.02 -17.83 10.11
C PRO A 254 -9.79 -18.44 8.71
N LEU A 255 -8.94 -17.83 7.88
CA LEU A 255 -8.74 -18.21 6.47
C LEU A 255 -7.47 -19.03 6.25
N ASN A 256 -7.49 -19.93 5.26
CA ASN A 256 -6.28 -20.60 4.77
C ASN A 256 -5.58 -19.80 3.65
N ALA A 257 -4.36 -20.22 3.30
CA ALA A 257 -3.53 -19.55 2.28
C ALA A 257 -4.20 -19.41 0.91
N ARG A 258 -4.92 -20.43 0.44
CA ARG A 258 -5.63 -20.39 -0.84
C ARG A 258 -6.72 -19.31 -0.82
N GLN A 259 -7.50 -19.23 0.26
CA GLN A 259 -8.53 -18.22 0.42
C GLN A 259 -7.93 -16.82 0.52
N LEU A 260 -6.83 -16.65 1.27
CA LEU A 260 -6.09 -15.39 1.34
C LEU A 260 -5.56 -14.96 -0.04
N GLY A 261 -5.08 -15.89 -0.87
CA GLY A 261 -4.73 -15.62 -2.26
C GLY A 261 -5.94 -15.12 -3.10
N ARG A 262 -7.15 -15.67 -2.86
CA ARG A 262 -8.39 -15.19 -3.50
C ARG A 262 -8.72 -13.75 -3.05
N ILE A 263 -8.56 -13.44 -1.76
CA ILE A 263 -8.74 -12.10 -1.20
C ILE A 263 -7.73 -11.13 -1.83
N ALA A 264 -6.44 -11.45 -1.80
CA ALA A 264 -5.36 -10.63 -2.38
C ALA A 264 -5.63 -10.28 -3.85
N LYS A 265 -6.14 -11.24 -4.65
CA LYS A 265 -6.48 -11.01 -6.06
C LYS A 265 -7.55 -9.92 -6.26
N ARG A 266 -8.40 -9.66 -5.27
CA ARG A 266 -9.45 -8.61 -5.35
C ARG A 266 -8.90 -7.19 -5.27
N ALA A 267 -7.65 -7.01 -4.84
CA ALA A 267 -6.98 -5.72 -4.93
C ALA A 267 -7.05 -5.15 -6.36
N GLY A 268 -6.93 -6.02 -7.37
CA GLY A 268 -7.06 -5.67 -8.78
C GLY A 268 -8.35 -4.95 -9.14
N ALA A 269 -9.49 -5.41 -8.62
CA ALA A 269 -10.77 -4.78 -8.85
C ALA A 269 -10.85 -3.38 -8.21
N GLY A 270 -10.22 -3.20 -7.04
CA GLY A 270 -10.10 -1.88 -6.39
C GLY A 270 -9.22 -0.92 -7.20
N LEU A 271 -8.05 -1.39 -7.66
CA LEU A 271 -7.15 -0.58 -8.49
C LEU A 271 -7.79 -0.13 -9.81
N GLY A 272 -8.57 -1.01 -10.45
CA GLY A 272 -9.28 -0.69 -11.69
C GLY A 272 -10.26 0.46 -11.56
N ARG A 273 -10.91 0.63 -10.39
CA ARG A 273 -11.85 1.74 -10.13
C ARG A 273 -11.19 3.12 -10.11
N LEU A 274 -9.88 3.16 -9.84
CA LEU A 274 -9.07 4.38 -9.85
C LEU A 274 -8.40 4.64 -11.21
N GLY A 275 -8.59 3.72 -12.17
CA GLY A 275 -8.03 3.80 -13.52
C GLY A 275 -6.76 3.00 -13.75
N SER A 276 -6.35 2.13 -12.82
CA SER A 276 -5.24 1.20 -13.09
C SER A 276 -5.61 0.20 -14.18
N TYR A 277 -4.66 -0.07 -15.07
CA TYR A 277 -4.74 -1.12 -16.09
C TYR A 277 -3.54 -2.06 -16.06
N TRP A 278 -2.74 -2.04 -14.97
CA TRP A 278 -1.51 -2.81 -14.80
C TRP A 278 -0.50 -2.59 -15.94
N GLY A 279 -0.04 -1.34 -16.08
CA GLY A 279 0.95 -0.97 -17.10
C GLY A 279 2.18 -1.88 -17.10
N HIS A 280 2.78 -2.09 -18.27
CA HIS A 280 3.86 -3.06 -18.49
C HIS A 280 4.99 -3.00 -17.44
N GLY A 281 5.44 -1.79 -17.08
CA GLY A 281 6.52 -1.59 -16.11
C GLY A 281 6.04 -1.54 -14.66
N SER A 282 4.77 -1.81 -14.37
CA SER A 282 4.18 -1.64 -13.04
C SER A 282 4.34 -2.87 -12.16
N GLY A 283 5.07 -2.78 -11.06
CA GLY A 283 5.17 -3.88 -10.09
C GLY A 283 3.95 -3.93 -9.16
N ASP A 284 2.95 -4.76 -9.47
CA ASP A 284 1.64 -4.73 -8.79
C ASP A 284 1.40 -6.04 -8.03
N ILE A 285 1.57 -6.01 -6.71
CA ILE A 285 1.51 -7.21 -5.86
C ILE A 285 0.62 -6.96 -4.64
N ALA A 286 -0.27 -7.91 -4.37
CA ALA A 286 -1.05 -7.96 -3.14
C ALA A 286 -0.64 -9.17 -2.29
N VAL A 287 -0.51 -8.96 -0.98
CA VAL A 287 -0.28 -10.01 0.03
C VAL A 287 -1.38 -9.92 1.06
N ALA A 288 -1.98 -11.05 1.42
CA ALA A 288 -3.00 -11.14 2.47
C ALA A 288 -2.57 -12.16 3.52
N PHE A 289 -2.68 -11.79 4.80
CA PHE A 289 -2.46 -12.71 5.91
C PHE A 289 -3.63 -12.69 6.90
N SER A 290 -3.85 -13.81 7.57
CA SER A 290 -4.78 -13.90 8.70
C SER A 290 -4.00 -13.85 10.02
N THR A 291 -4.52 -13.14 11.01
CA THR A 291 -4.01 -13.15 12.40
C THR A 291 -4.48 -14.38 13.19
N CYS A 292 -5.30 -15.25 12.59
CA CYS A 292 -5.72 -16.53 13.16
C CYS A 292 -4.72 -17.64 12.76
N PRO A 293 -3.82 -18.11 13.66
CA PRO A 293 -2.73 -19.03 13.30
C PRO A 293 -3.20 -20.45 12.96
N ALA A 294 -4.27 -20.92 13.58
CA ALA A 294 -4.85 -22.25 13.38
C ALA A 294 -6.29 -22.11 12.85
N PRO A 295 -6.47 -21.68 11.59
CA PRO A 295 -7.79 -21.34 11.06
C PRO A 295 -8.66 -22.59 10.94
N ARG A 296 -9.96 -22.41 11.16
CA ARG A 296 -11.02 -23.30 10.66
C ARG A 296 -11.75 -22.56 9.53
N PRO A 297 -11.30 -22.72 8.26
CA PRO A 297 -11.83 -22.00 7.12
C PRO A 297 -13.34 -22.13 6.95
N PRO A 298 -14.06 -21.02 6.68
CA PRO A 298 -15.43 -21.11 6.20
C PRO A 298 -15.45 -21.71 4.78
N PRO A 299 -16.61 -22.19 4.31
CA PRO A 299 -16.77 -22.60 2.92
C PRO A 299 -16.53 -21.42 1.97
N ASP A 300 -16.20 -21.74 0.72
CA ASP A 300 -15.67 -20.75 -0.24
C ASP A 300 -16.68 -19.72 -0.74
N ASP A 301 -17.96 -20.05 -0.69
CA ASP A 301 -19.12 -19.21 -1.02
C ASP A 301 -19.41 -18.17 0.07
N ALA A 302 -19.04 -18.46 1.32
CA ALA A 302 -19.11 -17.51 2.42
C ALA A 302 -18.06 -16.38 2.36
N LEU A 303 -17.15 -16.38 1.37
CA LEU A 303 -16.11 -15.37 1.24
C LEU A 303 -16.53 -14.10 0.50
N ASP A 304 -17.70 -14.07 -0.14
CA ASP A 304 -18.13 -12.92 -0.95
C ASP A 304 -18.07 -11.56 -0.20
N PRO A 305 -18.46 -11.46 1.09
CA PRO A 305 -18.28 -10.25 1.87
C PRO A 305 -16.82 -9.77 1.95
N LEU A 306 -15.87 -10.68 2.24
CA LEU A 306 -14.44 -10.38 2.27
C LEU A 306 -13.89 -10.01 0.88
N LEU A 307 -14.34 -10.70 -0.17
CA LEU A 307 -13.89 -10.47 -1.53
C LEU A 307 -14.31 -9.06 -2.02
N SER A 308 -15.54 -8.65 -1.72
CA SER A 308 -16.04 -7.30 -2.01
C SER A 308 -15.31 -6.25 -1.17
N ALA A 309 -15.17 -6.50 0.13
CA ALA A 309 -14.48 -5.60 1.06
C ALA A 309 -13.02 -5.38 0.68
N ALA A 310 -12.32 -6.40 0.16
CA ALA A 310 -10.94 -6.27 -0.30
C ALA A 310 -10.79 -5.31 -1.49
N ALA A 311 -11.71 -5.35 -2.44
CA ALA A 311 -11.74 -4.39 -3.54
C ALA A 311 -12.04 -2.97 -3.03
N ASP A 312 -13.05 -2.84 -2.17
CA ASP A 312 -13.49 -1.55 -1.62
C ASP A 312 -12.42 -0.88 -0.73
N ALA A 313 -11.80 -1.64 0.16
CA ALA A 313 -10.73 -1.17 1.03
C ALA A 313 -9.46 -0.82 0.24
N THR A 314 -9.14 -1.57 -0.83
CA THR A 314 -7.98 -1.24 -1.68
C THR A 314 -8.16 0.10 -2.38
N GLU A 315 -9.32 0.35 -2.96
CA GLU A 315 -9.66 1.64 -3.58
C GLU A 315 -9.48 2.79 -2.57
N HIS A 316 -10.05 2.63 -1.37
CA HIS A 316 -10.00 3.66 -0.34
C HIS A 316 -8.60 3.84 0.26
N ALA A 317 -7.80 2.79 0.38
CA ALA A 317 -6.42 2.90 0.85
C ALA A 317 -5.55 3.68 -0.13
N VAL A 318 -5.76 3.55 -1.45
CA VAL A 318 -5.06 4.38 -2.45
C VAL A 318 -5.55 5.82 -2.42
N LEU A 319 -6.86 6.06 -2.30
CA LEU A 319 -7.40 7.41 -2.10
C LEU A 319 -6.80 8.07 -0.85
N ASP A 320 -6.73 7.32 0.24
CA ASP A 320 -6.13 7.78 1.49
C ASP A 320 -4.64 8.13 1.33
N ALA A 321 -3.88 7.34 0.57
CA ALA A 321 -2.48 7.64 0.25
C ALA A 321 -2.33 8.97 -0.50
N LEU A 322 -3.16 9.20 -1.53
CA LEU A 322 -3.16 10.42 -2.34
C LEU A 322 -3.61 11.64 -1.54
N LEU A 323 -4.62 11.50 -0.69
CA LEU A 323 -5.18 12.58 0.12
C LEU A 323 -4.31 12.94 1.32
N SER A 324 -3.59 11.97 1.89
CA SER A 324 -2.67 12.18 3.02
C SER A 324 -1.28 12.63 2.57
N ALA A 325 -0.95 12.53 1.28
CA ALA A 325 0.36 12.88 0.75
C ALA A 325 0.67 14.38 0.87
N GLN A 326 1.94 14.72 1.11
CA GLN A 326 2.46 16.07 1.07
C GLN A 326 3.37 16.22 -0.14
N ALA A 327 3.33 17.38 -0.81
CA ALA A 327 4.17 17.60 -1.98
C ALA A 327 5.66 17.42 -1.65
N VAL A 328 6.41 16.79 -2.54
CA VAL A 328 7.85 16.54 -2.36
C VAL A 328 8.60 17.06 -3.58
N THR A 329 9.66 17.80 -3.31
CA THR A 329 10.75 18.07 -4.25
C THR A 329 11.95 17.24 -3.82
N GLY A 330 12.55 16.52 -4.74
CA GLY A 330 13.64 15.60 -4.45
C GLY A 330 14.73 15.63 -5.50
N PHE A 331 15.24 14.45 -5.85
CA PHE A 331 16.33 14.23 -6.81
C PHE A 331 16.24 15.16 -8.03
N ARG A 332 17.33 15.90 -8.29
CA ARG A 332 17.47 16.84 -9.42
C ARG A 332 16.37 17.90 -9.50
N GLY A 333 15.75 18.25 -8.36
CA GLY A 333 14.67 19.23 -8.29
C GLY A 333 13.33 18.73 -8.85
N HIS A 334 13.19 17.42 -9.13
CA HIS A 334 11.91 16.86 -9.54
C HIS A 334 10.86 17.05 -8.45
N HIS A 335 9.64 17.38 -8.88
CA HIS A 335 8.55 17.73 -7.98
C HIS A 335 7.30 16.88 -8.26
N ARG A 336 6.59 16.50 -7.20
CA ARG A 336 5.25 15.91 -7.25
C ARG A 336 4.31 16.69 -6.33
N PRO A 337 3.26 17.35 -6.87
CA PRO A 337 2.29 18.07 -6.05
C PRO A 337 1.35 17.11 -5.32
N ALA A 338 0.78 17.56 -4.20
CA ALA A 338 -0.21 16.78 -3.46
C ALA A 338 -1.62 16.95 -4.07
N LEU A 339 -2.39 15.87 -4.13
CA LEU A 339 -3.75 15.90 -4.69
C LEU A 339 -4.67 16.93 -4.01
N PRO A 340 -4.71 17.06 -2.66
CA PRO A 340 -5.57 18.06 -2.02
C PRO A 340 -5.35 19.49 -2.52
N GLN A 341 -4.09 19.89 -2.70
CA GLN A 341 -3.72 21.23 -3.17
C GLN A 341 -4.09 21.42 -4.64
N VAL A 342 -4.00 20.36 -5.45
CA VAL A 342 -4.42 20.39 -6.85
C VAL A 342 -5.94 20.52 -6.95
N LEU A 343 -6.69 19.79 -6.13
CA LEU A 343 -8.16 19.89 -6.09
C LEU A 343 -8.61 21.27 -5.61
N ASP A 344 -7.89 21.90 -4.69
CA ASP A 344 -8.20 23.26 -4.21
C ASP A 344 -8.09 24.30 -5.33
N ARG A 345 -7.02 24.23 -6.12
CA ARG A 345 -6.86 25.09 -7.30
C ARG A 345 -7.91 24.78 -8.37
N LEU A 346 -8.20 23.49 -8.57
CA LEU A 346 -9.21 23.08 -9.55
C LEU A 346 -10.61 23.55 -9.16
N VAL A 347 -10.93 23.61 -7.85
CA VAL A 347 -12.19 24.23 -7.38
C VAL A 347 -12.26 25.70 -7.79
N GLN A 348 -11.18 26.46 -7.61
CA GLN A 348 -11.12 27.87 -7.98
C GLN A 348 -11.28 28.04 -9.50
N ASP A 349 -10.48 27.35 -10.30
CA ASP A 349 -10.44 27.56 -11.76
C ASP A 349 -11.66 26.98 -12.50
N PHE A 350 -12.36 26.02 -11.89
CA PHE A 350 -13.44 25.27 -12.56
C PHE A 350 -14.84 25.67 -12.10
N LEU A 351 -15.01 26.10 -10.83
CA LEU A 351 -16.32 26.45 -10.27
C LEU A 351 -16.53 27.94 -10.09
N GLU A 352 -15.47 28.75 -10.09
CA GLU A 352 -15.50 30.22 -9.94
C GLU A 352 -15.24 30.90 -11.29
#